data_AF-L7F8B0-F1
#
_entry.id   AF-L7F8B0-F1
#
_cell.length_a   1.000
_cell.length_b   1.000
_cell.length_c   1.000
_cell.angle_alpha   90.00
_cell.angle_beta   90.00
_cell.angle_gamma   90.00
#
_symmetry.space_group_name_H-M   'P 1'
#
loop_
_entity.id
_entity.type
_entity.pdbx_description
1 polymer ?
#
loop_
_entity_poly.entity_id
_entity_poly.type
_entity_poly.pdbx_seq_one_letter_code
_entity_poly.pdbx_strand_id
1 'polypeptide(L)' 'MRTDPSPAVQSDRHHQLRFDLTYRDFRGERLPQWQIEVTGGGRIWYVIDEERRIVWLMKASLGHPKATE' A
#
# COMPACT_ATOMS: atom_id res chain seq x y z
N MET A 1 -2.34 7.18 -4.73
CA MET A 1 -2.68 6.30 -5.87
C MET A 1 -3.37 7.02 -7.02
N ARG A 2 -4.18 8.08 -6.78
CA ARG A 2 -4.94 8.76 -7.85
C ARG A 2 -4.09 9.25 -9.04
N THR A 3 -2.85 9.66 -8.80
CA THR A 3 -1.89 10.08 -9.83
C THR A 3 -0.46 9.60 -9.54
N ASP A 4 -0.14 9.42 -8.26
CA ASP A 4 1.15 8.91 -7.78
C ASP A 4 0.91 7.76 -6.79
N PRO A 5 1.42 6.54 -7.04
CA PRO A 5 1.32 5.42 -6.11
C PRO A 5 2.38 5.45 -4.99
N SER A 6 3.50 6.16 -5.13
CA SER A 6 4.58 6.27 -4.14
C SER A 6 4.99 7.73 -3.91
N PRO A 7 4.09 8.57 -3.38
CA PRO A 7 4.36 9.99 -3.22
C PRO A 7 5.52 10.23 -2.27
N ALA A 8 6.43 11.11 -2.68
CA ALA A 8 7.53 11.57 -1.86
C ALA A 8 7.05 12.22 -0.55
N VAL A 9 5.95 12.98 -0.62
CA VAL A 9 5.26 13.53 0.56
C VAL A 9 4.12 12.61 0.95
N GLN A 10 4.33 11.85 2.03
CA GLN A 10 3.34 10.93 2.57
C GLN A 10 2.34 11.66 3.48
N SER A 11 1.13 11.11 3.58
CA SER A 11 0.07 11.61 4.47
C SER A 11 -0.48 10.49 5.33
N ASP A 12 -1.24 10.83 6.38
CA ASP A 12 -1.90 9.83 7.22
C ASP A 12 -2.84 8.91 6.42
N ARG A 13 -3.36 9.40 5.30
CA ARG A 13 -4.23 8.64 4.39
C ARG A 13 -3.50 7.93 3.28
N HIS A 14 -2.24 8.24 3.00
CA HIS A 14 -1.49 7.62 1.92
C HIS A 14 0.00 7.61 2.26
N HIS A 15 0.48 6.44 2.67
CA HIS A 15 1.85 6.24 3.16
C HIS A 15 2.31 4.80 2.92
N GLN A 16 3.62 4.60 2.96
CA GLN A 16 4.19 3.26 3.02
C GLN A 16 3.88 2.66 4.40
N LEU A 17 3.47 1.40 4.43
CA LEU A 17 3.31 0.69 5.70
C LEU A 17 4.66 0.58 6.43
N ARG A 18 4.62 0.28 7.72
CA ARG A 18 5.80 0.31 8.60
C ARG A 18 6.10 -1.07 9.19
N PHE A 19 7.28 -1.19 9.81
CA PHE A 19 7.75 -2.41 10.46
C PHE A 19 7.72 -3.61 9.51
N ASP A 20 7.19 -4.75 9.96
CA ASP A 20 7.11 -5.98 9.18
C ASP A 20 6.21 -5.87 7.94
N LEU A 21 5.38 -4.82 7.86
CA LEU A 21 4.52 -4.55 6.71
C LEU A 21 5.13 -3.60 5.69
N THR A 22 6.33 -3.05 5.94
CA THR A 22 6.99 -2.10 5.02
C THR A 22 7.23 -2.69 3.63
N TYR A 23 7.49 -3.98 3.59
CA TYR A 23 7.71 -4.75 2.38
C TYR A 23 6.87 -6.02 2.41
N ARG A 24 6.57 -6.52 1.22
CA ARG A 24 5.90 -7.81 1.06
C ARG A 24 6.57 -8.60 -0.06
N ASP A 25 6.81 -9.87 0.21
CA ASP A 25 7.27 -10.80 -0.81
C ASP A 25 6.09 -11.16 -1.72
N PHE A 26 6.22 -10.85 -3.01
CA PHE A 26 5.21 -11.08 -4.02
C PHE A 26 5.89 -11.45 -5.34
N ARG A 27 5.46 -12.57 -5.94
CA ARG A 27 6.03 -13.10 -7.19
C ARG A 27 7.56 -13.29 -7.16
N GLY A 28 8.11 -13.62 -6.00
CA GLY A 28 9.56 -13.85 -5.83
C GLY A 28 10.37 -12.57 -5.60
N GLU A 29 9.73 -11.41 -5.50
CA GLU A 29 10.38 -10.13 -5.26
C GLU A 29 9.88 -9.50 -3.97
N ARG A 30 10.76 -8.77 -3.28
CA ARG A 30 10.41 -8.03 -2.07
C ARG A 30 10.04 -6.61 -2.44
N LEU A 31 8.75 -6.33 -2.50
CA LEU A 31 8.21 -5.08 -3.02
C LEU A 31 7.75 -4.15 -1.89
N PRO A 32 7.92 -2.82 -2.01
CA PRO A 32 7.44 -1.86 -1.02
C PRO A 32 5.91 -1.90 -0.94
N GLN A 33 5.38 -2.02 0.26
CA GLN A 33 3.94 -2.12 0.50
C GLN A 33 3.39 -0.82 1.06
N TRP A 34 2.32 -0.37 0.44
CA TRP A 34 1.69 0.92 0.69
C TRP A 34 0.23 0.76 1.07
N GLN A 35 -0.28 1.78 1.74
CA GLN A 35 -1.70 1.93 2.06
C GLN A 35 -2.23 3.24 1.53
N ILE A 36 -3.46 3.22 1.03
CA ILE A 36 -4.27 4.42 0.82
C ILE A 36 -5.66 4.25 1.42
N GLU A 37 -6.10 5.25 2.17
CA GLU A 37 -7.48 5.44 2.62
C GLU A 37 -8.27 6.16 1.51
N VAL A 38 -9.25 5.47 0.94
CA VAL A 38 -10.03 5.93 -0.22
C VAL A 38 -11.32 6.63 0.22
N THR A 39 -11.91 6.16 1.32
CA THR A 39 -13.08 6.75 2.00
C THR A 39 -12.78 6.81 3.49
N GLY A 40 -13.66 7.38 4.33
CA GLY A 40 -13.44 7.53 5.80
C GLY A 40 -13.36 6.24 6.63
N GLY A 41 -12.92 5.13 6.04
CA GLY A 41 -12.73 3.81 6.64
C GLY A 41 -12.26 2.76 5.61
N GLY A 42 -12.55 3.01 4.33
CA GLY A 42 -12.11 2.14 3.23
C GLY A 42 -10.63 2.30 2.91
N ARG A 43 -9.90 1.20 2.89
CA ARG A 43 -8.45 1.15 2.66
C ARG A 43 -8.08 0.15 1.57
N ILE A 44 -7.07 0.53 0.79
CA ILE A 44 -6.40 -0.35 -0.17
C ILE A 44 -4.97 -0.52 0.29
N TRP A 45 -4.51 -1.76 0.36
CA TRP A 45 -3.09 -2.09 0.44
C TRP A 45 -2.62 -2.59 -0.91
N TYR A 46 -1.43 -2.17 -1.30
CA TYR A 46 -0.84 -2.53 -2.57
C TYR A 46 0.67 -2.60 -2.48
N VAL A 47 1.28 -3.29 -3.42
CA VAL A 47 2.73 -3.27 -3.64
C VAL A 47 3.04 -2.61 -4.96
N ILE A 48 4.21 -1.99 -5.05
CA ILE A 48 4.68 -1.31 -6.27
C ILE A 48 5.83 -2.12 -6.85
N ASP A 49 5.66 -2.55 -8.09
CA ASP A 49 6.72 -3.06 -8.94
C ASP A 49 7.16 -1.91 -9.85
N GLU A 50 8.22 -1.20 -9.43
CA GLU A 50 8.70 0.00 -10.13
C GLU A 50 9.32 -0.34 -11.48
N GLU A 51 10.04 -1.46 -11.57
CA GLU A 51 10.69 -1.93 -12.79
C GLU A 51 9.64 -2.19 -13.89
N ARG A 52 8.57 -2.89 -13.54
CA ARG A 52 7.48 -3.20 -14.50
C ARG A 52 6.42 -2.11 -14.58
N ARG A 53 6.51 -1.09 -13.71
CA ARG A 53 5.52 -0.01 -13.54
C ARG A 53 4.11 -0.53 -13.27
N ILE A 54 4.00 -1.53 -12.40
CA ILE A 54 2.72 -2.15 -12.02
C ILE A 54 2.44 -1.91 -10.54
N VAL A 55 1.18 -1.58 -10.25
CA VAL A 55 0.66 -1.60 -8.87
C VAL A 55 -0.22 -2.83 -8.69
N TRP A 56 0.14 -3.69 -7.75
CA TRP A 56 -0.63 -4.88 -7.42
C TRP A 56 -1.47 -4.64 -6.18
N LEU A 57 -2.79 -4.80 -6.30
CA LEU A 57 -3.69 -4.70 -5.16
C LEU A 57 -3.59 -5.96 -4.32
N MET A 58 -3.24 -5.77 -3.05
CA MET A 58 -3.07 -6.85 -2.10
C MET A 58 -4.30 -7.03 -1.20
N LYS A 59 -5.00 -5.94 -0.92
CA LYS A 59 -6.23 -5.93 -0.13
C LYS A 59 -7.05 -4.69 -0.45
N ALA A 60 -8.37 -4.84 -0.54
CA ALA A 60 -9.32 -3.73 -0.53
C ALA A 60 -10.40 -4.06 0.51
N SER A 61 -10.59 -3.19 1.50
CA SER A 61 -11.58 -3.41 2.57
C SER A 61 -12.24 -2.10 3.00
N LEU A 62 -13.48 -2.20 3.50
CA LEU A 62 -14.25 -1.06 4.02
C LEU A 62 -13.91 -0.69 5.48
N GLY A 63 -12.99 -1.40 6.12
CA GLY A 63 -12.56 -1.16 7.50
C GLY A 63 -11.06 -1.32 7.71
N HIS A 64 -10.58 -0.93 8.89
CA HIS A 64 -9.17 -0.99 9.27
C HIS A 64 -8.66 -2.45 9.23
N PRO A 65 -7.56 -2.74 8.53
CA PRO A 65 -6.96 -4.07 8.58
C PRO A 65 -6.43 -4.37 9.99
N LYS A 66 -6.88 -5.48 10.59
CA LYS A 66 -6.35 -5.97 11.88
C LYS A 66 -4.81 -6.13 11.93
N ALA A 67 -4.18 -6.29 10.76
CA ALA A 67 -2.73 -6.43 10.67
C ALA A 67 -1.95 -5.14 10.98
N THR A 68 -2.61 -3.98 11.05
CA THR A 68 -2.00 -2.72 11.49
C THR A 68 -2.43 -2.27 12.89
N GLU A 69 -3.20 -3.11 13.60
CA GLU A 69 -3.49 -2.88 15.04
C GLU A 69 -2.32 -3.32 15.93
#